data_AF-S6GTA1-F1
#
_entry.id   AF-S6GTA1-F1
#
_cell.length_a   1.000
_cell.length_b   1.000
_cell.length_c   1.000
_cell.angle_alpha   90.00
_cell.angle_beta   90.00
_cell.angle_gamma   90.00
#
_symmetry.space_group_name_H-M   'P 1'
#
loop_
_entity.id
_entity.type
_entity.pdbx_description
1 polymer ?
#
loop_
_entity_poly.entity_id
_entity_poly.type
_entity_poly.pdbx_seq_one_letter_code
_entity_poly.pdbx_strand_id
1 'polypeptide(L)' 'MPAACLSDMCVCVGPPDSIIKGSATVMIGGKPAARMGDSTAHGGTIVLGLPTVMIGG' A
#
# COMPACT_ATOMS: atom_id res chain seq x y z
N MET A 1 -10.79 8.78 4.51
CA MET A 1 -10.68 7.44 3.86
C MET A 1 -9.95 6.51 4.81
N PRO A 2 -10.25 5.21 4.82
CA PRO A 2 -9.47 4.22 5.57
C PRO A 2 -8.03 4.13 5.05
N ALA A 3 -7.10 3.65 5.89
CA ALA A 3 -5.72 3.41 5.49
C ALA A 3 -5.63 2.14 4.62
N ALA A 4 -4.86 2.21 3.54
CA ALA A 4 -4.64 1.08 2.64
C ALA A 4 -3.69 0.04 3.27
N CYS A 5 -3.99 -1.23 3.03
CA CYS A 5 -3.29 -2.38 3.57
C CYS A 5 -2.90 -3.38 2.47
N LEU A 6 -2.08 -4.37 2.82
CA LEU A 6 -1.79 -5.51 1.96
C LEU A 6 -3.08 -6.15 1.41
N SER A 7 -3.05 -6.48 0.12
CA SER A 7 -4.13 -7.08 -0.67
C SER A 7 -5.34 -6.20 -0.92
N ASP A 8 -5.30 -4.91 -0.53
CA ASP A 8 -6.35 -3.97 -0.95
C ASP A 8 -6.25 -3.71 -2.46
N MET A 9 -7.41 -3.49 -3.09
CA MET A 9 -7.47 -3.09 -4.50
C MET A 9 -6.96 -1.66 -4.68
N CYS A 10 -6.16 -1.46 -5.70
CA CYS A 10 -5.68 -0.14 -6.12
C CYS A 10 -5.91 0.06 -7.62
N VAL A 11 -5.92 1.32 -8.05
CA VAL A 11 -5.92 1.67 -9.47
C VAL A 11 -4.51 2.04 -9.85
N CYS A 12 -3.98 1.34 -10.84
CA CYS A 12 -2.69 1.64 -11.45
C CYS A 12 -2.90 2.29 -12.82
N VAL A 13 -1.81 2.49 -13.57
CA VAL A 13 -1.93 2.82 -15.00
C VAL A 13 -2.42 1.57 -15.73
N GLY A 14 -3.75 1.43 -15.86
CA GLY A 14 -4.38 0.29 -16.50
C GLY A 14 -5.57 -0.29 -15.70
N PRO A 15 -5.76 -1.62 -15.71
CA PRO A 15 -6.85 -2.26 -14.97
C PRO A 15 -6.66 -2.14 -13.44
N PRO A 16 -7.68 -2.49 -12.63
CA PRO A 16 -7.53 -2.63 -11.20
C PRO A 16 -6.40 -3.60 -10.84
N ASP A 17 -5.67 -3.28 -9.78
CA ASP A 17 -4.56 -4.04 -9.25
C ASP A 17 -4.73 -4.28 -7.74
N SER A 18 -3.75 -4.93 -7.12
CA SER A 18 -3.68 -5.19 -5.69
C SER A 18 -2.30 -4.88 -5.12
N ILE A 19 -2.28 -4.43 -3.88
CA ILE A 19 -1.05 -4.15 -3.12
C ILE A 19 -0.46 -5.48 -2.64
N ILE A 20 0.79 -5.78 -3.00
CA ILE A 20 1.45 -7.06 -2.66
C ILE A 20 2.60 -6.90 -1.66
N LYS A 21 2.95 -5.67 -1.29
CA LYS A 21 3.96 -5.37 -0.29
C LYS A 21 3.44 -4.32 0.69
N GLY A 22 3.88 -4.41 1.94
CA GLY A 22 3.51 -3.50 3.03
C GLY A 22 4.64 -3.35 4.05
N SER A 23 4.37 -2.66 5.16
CA SER A 23 5.27 -2.58 6.31
C SER A 23 5.49 -3.95 6.95
N ALA A 24 6.73 -4.21 7.40
CA ALA A 24 7.05 -5.43 8.13
C ALA A 24 6.61 -5.39 9.61
N THR A 25 6.36 -4.18 10.15
CA THR A 25 6.16 -3.98 11.59
C THR A 25 4.87 -3.24 11.93
N VAL A 26 4.32 -2.45 11.00
CA VAL A 26 3.10 -1.68 11.22
C VAL A 26 1.91 -2.41 10.61
N MET A 27 0.94 -2.73 11.47
CA MET A 27 -0.28 -3.45 11.12
C MET A 27 -1.50 -2.57 11.32
N ILE A 28 -2.43 -2.58 10.38
CA ILE A 28 -3.73 -1.89 10.45
C ILE A 28 -4.81 -2.95 10.30
N GLY A 29 -5.65 -3.11 11.33
CA GLY A 29 -6.67 -4.17 11.34
C GLY A 29 -6.10 -5.58 11.17
N GLY A 30 -4.86 -5.81 11.61
CA GLY A 30 -4.16 -7.10 11.47
C GLY A 30 -3.55 -7.36 10.09
N LYS A 31 -3.54 -6.38 9.18
CA LYS A 31 -2.87 -6.47 7.88
C LYS A 31 -1.68 -5.52 7.80
N PRO A 32 -0.60 -5.86 7.08
CA PRO A 32 0.51 -4.95 6.84
C PRO A 32 0.05 -3.62 6.23
N ALA A 33 0.49 -2.50 6.78
CA ALA A 33 0.13 -1.18 6.27
C ALA A 33 0.85 -0.87 4.95
N ALA A 34 0.14 -0.33 3.95
CA ALA A 34 0.72 0.06 2.68
C ALA A 34 1.46 1.40 2.77
N ARG A 35 2.55 1.55 2.01
CA ARG A 35 3.44 2.72 2.05
C ARG A 35 3.88 3.13 0.65
N MET A 36 4.35 4.37 0.54
CA MET A 36 5.06 4.81 -0.67
C MET A 36 6.27 3.90 -0.91
N GLY A 37 6.44 3.43 -2.14
CA GLY A 37 7.49 2.48 -2.51
C GLY A 37 7.07 1.00 -2.46
N ASP A 38 5.90 0.68 -1.90
CA ASP A 38 5.41 -0.70 -1.90
C ASP A 38 4.92 -1.13 -3.29
N SER A 39 5.17 -2.41 -3.61
CA SER A 39 4.87 -3.01 -4.90
C SER A 39 3.41 -3.45 -5.01
N THR A 40 2.94 -3.46 -6.25
CA THR A 40 1.61 -3.90 -6.67
C THR A 40 1.74 -5.13 -7.59
N ALA A 41 0.67 -5.91 -7.80
CA ALA A 41 0.77 -7.25 -8.36
C ALA A 41 1.27 -7.27 -9.81
N HIS A 42 0.97 -6.24 -10.61
CA HIS A 42 1.48 -6.14 -11.98
C HIS A 42 2.78 -5.32 -12.10
N GLY A 43 3.51 -5.14 -10.99
CA GLY A 43 4.84 -4.52 -10.98
C GLY A 43 4.87 -2.99 -10.87
N GLY A 44 3.72 -2.35 -10.61
CA GLY A 44 3.68 -0.93 -10.25
C GLY A 44 4.13 -0.68 -8.81
N THR A 45 4.31 0.60 -8.46
CA THR A 45 4.73 1.06 -7.13
C THR A 45 3.81 2.16 -6.63
N ILE A 46 3.49 2.17 -5.33
CA ILE A 46 2.74 3.25 -4.69
C ILE A 46 3.61 4.52 -4.68
N VAL A 47 3.14 5.59 -5.33
CA VAL A 47 3.90 6.84 -5.48
C VAL A 47 3.41 7.99 -4.59
N LEU A 48 2.24 7.85 -3.97
CA LEU A 48 1.63 8.89 -3.14
C LEU A 48 0.94 8.26 -1.92
N GLY A 49 1.07 8.93 -0.78
CA GLY A 49 0.33 8.66 0.45
C GLY A 49 -0.15 9.96 1.10
N LEU A 50 -0.57 9.90 2.36
CA LEU A 50 -0.96 11.09 3.13
C LEU A 50 0.32 11.84 3.60
N PRO A 51 0.57 13.10 3.19
CA PRO A 51 1.86 13.77 3.41
C PRO A 51 2.29 13.93 4.87
N THR A 52 1.34 13.88 5.80
CA THR A 52 1.58 14.04 7.24
C THR A 52 1.72 12.72 7.99
N VAL A 53 1.60 11.58 7.31
CA VAL A 53 1.68 10.24 7.93
C VAL A 53 2.82 9.46 7.31
N MET A 54 3.80 9.12 8.15
CA MET A 54 4.96 8.31 7.78
C MET A 54 4.88 6.96 8.49
N ILE A 55 4.90 5.86 7.72
CA ILE A 55 4.87 4.50 8.24
C ILE A 55 6.28 3.89 8.16
N GLY A 56 6.91 3.68 9.32
CA GLY A 56 8.21 3.02 9.45
C GLY A 56 8.15 1.49 9.34
N GLY A 57 9.33 0.85 9.43
CA GLY A 57 9.49 -0.62 9.38
C GLY A 57 10.20 -1.09 8.13
#